data_AF-A0A2N3FMR3-F1
#
_entry.id   AF-A0A2N3FMR3-F1
#
_cell.length_a   1.000
_cell.length_b   1.000
_cell.length_c   1.000
_cell.angle_alpha   90.00
_cell.angle_beta   90.00
_cell.angle_gamma   90.00
#
_symmetry.space_group_name_H-M   'P 1'
#
loop_
_entity.id
_entity.type
_entity.pdbx_description
1 polymer ?
#
loop_
_entity_poly.entity_id
_entity_poly.type
_entity_poly.pdbx_seq_one_letter_code
_entity_poly.pdbx_strand_id
1 'polypeptide(L)'
;MDPALFVKAFAALFAIMNPFVALPMFLSLTSGFDAAQQRRTGLRTALYSAILAGVILVSGSMVLSFFGVSVDDFRIAGGIVLLMIGLGMLNGTGSSAHTGTPAEQEHHAQVNDPSFYPMAFPMIVGPGTITTLVLLAGSNASVLGYVTIGVALAAVLAVLAVVLYFSAAIGRHLSQTLRTIMTRLMGMILAAIAVEMLVAGLGTVFSFNRWADFHPMARFGVMEEMTVFDVLDFTTANLVMPTVGLLIALFAGWVLSGPVVETALDAGGKAWFRWWRFALRFIAPLGVVSIFVANVLI
;
A
#
# COMPACT_ATOMS: atom_id res chain seq x y z
N MET A 1 1.89 20.31 17.01
CA MET A 1 1.91 19.12 16.13
C MET A 1 2.01 17.92 17.04
N ASP A 2 1.14 16.93 16.89
CA ASP A 2 1.16 15.70 17.70
C ASP A 2 2.21 14.73 17.12
N PRO A 3 3.33 14.47 17.83
CA PRO A 3 4.39 13.60 17.33
C PRO A 3 3.91 12.17 17.09
N ALA A 4 2.98 11.66 17.91
CA ALA A 4 2.47 10.30 17.78
C ALA A 4 1.64 10.15 16.51
N LEU A 5 0.77 11.13 16.22
CA LEU A 5 0.00 11.18 14.98
C LEU A 5 0.91 11.28 13.75
N PHE A 6 1.94 12.13 13.79
CA PHE A 6 2.90 12.24 12.69
C PHE A 6 3.58 10.91 12.39
N VAL A 7 4.12 10.23 13.42
CA VAL A 7 4.81 8.95 13.24
C VAL A 7 3.86 7.88 12.70
N LYS A 8 2.63 7.81 13.22
CA LYS A 8 1.62 6.85 12.75
C LYS A 8 1.24 7.11 11.29
N ALA A 9 0.95 8.36 10.94
CA ALA A 9 0.59 8.75 9.57
C ALA A 9 1.75 8.53 8.60
N PHE A 10 2.98 8.92 8.99
CA PHE A 10 4.17 8.71 8.18
C PHE A 10 4.42 7.22 7.95
N ALA A 11 4.40 6.39 9.01
CA ALA A 11 4.63 4.96 8.89
C ALA A 11 3.58 4.28 8.00
N ALA A 12 2.30 4.62 8.17
CA ALA A 12 1.22 4.07 7.35
C ALA A 12 1.35 4.48 5.87
N LEU A 13 1.54 5.77 5.60
CA LEU A 13 1.68 6.30 4.24
C LEU A 13 2.95 5.81 3.56
N PHE A 14 4.05 5.73 4.29
CA PHE A 14 5.32 5.22 3.78
C PHE A 14 5.23 3.74 3.41
N ALA A 15 4.61 2.93 4.27
CA ALA A 15 4.41 1.51 4.02
C ALA A 15 3.52 1.26 2.79
N ILE A 16 2.41 2.01 2.66
CA ILE A 16 1.46 1.79 1.56
C ILE A 16 1.93 2.38 0.24
N MET A 17 2.54 3.57 0.23
CA MET A 17 3.05 4.20 -1.01
C MET A 17 4.36 3.58 -1.49
N ASN A 18 5.10 2.93 -0.59
CA ASN A 18 6.33 2.17 -0.84
C ASN A 18 7.26 2.76 -1.93
N PRO A 19 7.90 3.91 -1.66
CA PRO A 19 8.65 4.65 -2.67
C PRO A 19 9.79 3.85 -3.31
N PHE A 20 10.34 2.87 -2.61
CA PHE A 20 11.41 2.01 -3.14
C PHE A 20 10.90 0.95 -4.12
N VAL A 21 9.72 0.39 -3.88
CA VAL A 21 9.09 -0.57 -4.80
C VAL A 21 8.60 0.10 -6.08
N ALA A 22 8.36 1.42 -6.06
CA ALA A 22 8.05 2.19 -7.26
C ALA A 22 9.25 2.31 -8.23
N LEU A 23 10.50 2.11 -7.78
CA LEU A 23 11.71 2.30 -8.60
C LEU A 23 11.79 1.39 -9.84
N PRO A 24 11.66 0.06 -9.72
CA PRO A 24 11.82 -0.81 -10.88
C PRO A 24 10.75 -0.55 -11.94
N MET A 25 9.54 -0.18 -11.51
CA MET A 25 8.48 0.20 -12.43
C MET A 25 8.77 1.53 -13.11
N PHE A 26 9.16 2.54 -12.35
CA PHE A 26 9.56 3.82 -12.91
C PHE A 26 10.67 3.64 -13.95
N LEU A 27 11.71 2.86 -13.63
CA LEU A 27 12.81 2.56 -14.53
C LEU A 27 12.38 1.81 -15.80
N SER A 28 11.39 0.94 -15.69
CA SER A 28 10.81 0.23 -16.85
C SER A 28 10.02 1.18 -17.75
N LEU A 29 9.18 2.04 -17.17
CA LEU A 29 8.36 3.01 -17.92
C LEU A 29 9.19 4.14 -18.53
N THR A 30 10.34 4.47 -17.94
CA THR A 30 11.26 5.50 -18.45
C THR A 30 12.50 4.90 -19.15
N SER A 31 12.46 3.63 -19.59
CA SER A 31 13.66 2.94 -20.10
C SER A 31 14.25 3.58 -21.36
N GLY A 32 13.43 4.30 -22.14
CA GLY A 32 13.83 5.03 -23.35
C GLY A 32 14.16 6.51 -23.13
N PHE A 33 14.11 7.00 -21.89
CA PHE A 33 14.33 8.42 -21.59
C PHE A 33 15.81 8.70 -21.29
N ASP A 34 16.26 9.91 -21.61
CA ASP A 34 17.54 10.40 -21.12
C ASP A 34 17.47 10.70 -19.59
N ALA A 35 18.63 10.92 -18.96
CA ALA A 35 18.68 11.13 -17.52
C ALA A 35 17.93 12.40 -17.05
N ALA A 36 17.83 13.43 -17.89
CA ALA A 36 17.14 14.68 -17.54
C ALA A 36 15.63 14.52 -17.66
N GLN A 37 15.15 13.89 -18.73
CA GLN A 37 13.76 13.49 -18.95
C GLN A 37 13.29 12.57 -17.83
N GLN A 38 14.09 11.57 -17.46
CA GLN A 38 13.79 10.67 -16.36
C GLN A 38 13.66 11.42 -15.03
N ARG A 39 14.60 12.30 -14.67
CA ARG A 39 14.49 13.13 -13.46
C ARG A 39 13.24 14.02 -13.47
N ARG A 40 12.94 14.66 -14.60
CA ARG A 40 11.74 15.50 -14.75
C ARG A 40 10.46 14.69 -14.57
N THR A 41 10.42 13.49 -15.15
CA THR A 41 9.28 12.56 -15.01
C THR A 41 9.09 12.15 -13.55
N GLY A 42 10.18 11.84 -12.84
CA GLY A 42 10.12 11.47 -11.41
C GLY A 42 9.61 12.60 -10.52
N LEU A 43 10.05 13.84 -10.77
CA LEU A 43 9.54 15.02 -10.06
C LEU A 43 8.06 15.30 -10.39
N ARG A 44 7.64 15.11 -11.64
CA ARG A 44 6.22 15.20 -12.04
C ARG A 44 5.38 14.13 -11.34
N THR A 45 5.86 12.90 -11.25
CA THR A 45 5.16 11.81 -10.52
C THR A 45 4.94 12.20 -9.07
N ALA A 46 5.97 12.71 -8.39
CA ALA A 46 5.84 13.15 -7.00
C ALA A 46 4.87 14.33 -6.87
N LEU A 47 4.90 15.29 -7.79
CA LEU A 47 3.98 16.42 -7.82
C LEU A 47 2.53 16.00 -8.04
N TYR A 48 2.26 15.16 -9.04
CA TYR A 48 0.91 14.65 -9.30
C TYR A 48 0.39 13.82 -8.14
N SER A 49 1.26 13.01 -7.52
CA SER A 49 0.92 12.26 -6.30
C SER A 49 0.60 13.20 -5.14
N ALA A 50 1.33 14.32 -4.99
CA ALA A 50 1.06 15.32 -3.96
C ALA A 50 -0.28 16.02 -4.16
N ILE A 51 -0.59 16.42 -5.39
CA ILE A 51 -1.87 17.07 -5.72
C ILE A 51 -3.01 16.10 -5.46
N LEU A 52 -2.93 14.88 -6.00
CA LEU A 52 -4.00 13.89 -5.88
C LEU A 52 -4.21 13.45 -4.43
N ALA A 53 -3.14 13.11 -3.70
CA ALA A 53 -3.22 12.74 -2.29
C ALA A 53 -3.68 13.92 -1.42
N GLY A 54 -3.27 15.14 -1.73
CA GLY A 54 -3.73 16.35 -1.03
C GLY A 54 -5.23 16.60 -1.21
N VAL A 55 -5.74 16.43 -2.44
CA VAL A 55 -7.19 16.49 -2.71
C VAL A 55 -7.92 15.40 -1.93
N ILE A 56 -7.46 14.15 -1.99
CA ILE A 56 -8.09 13.04 -1.24
C ILE A 56 -8.05 13.25 0.27
N LEU A 57 -6.96 13.80 0.81
CA LEU A 57 -6.86 14.13 2.24
C LEU A 57 -7.94 15.10 2.66
N VAL A 58 -8.22 16.14 1.86
CA VAL A 58 -9.18 17.20 2.20
C VAL A 58 -10.62 16.80 1.86
N SER A 59 -10.84 16.16 0.71
CA SER A 59 -12.17 15.97 0.15
C SER A 59 -12.54 14.51 -0.13
N GLY A 60 -11.70 13.53 0.21
CA GLY A 60 -11.87 12.13 -0.20
C GLY A 60 -13.27 11.58 0.09
N SER A 61 -13.71 11.65 1.35
CA SER A 61 -15.04 11.18 1.77
C SER A 61 -16.19 11.92 1.07
N MET A 62 -16.03 13.22 0.84
CA MET A 62 -17.03 14.06 0.16
C MET A 62 -17.13 13.74 -1.33
N VAL A 63 -16.00 13.55 -2.01
CA VAL A 63 -15.96 13.21 -3.44
C VAL A 63 -16.58 11.83 -3.67
N LEU A 64 -16.19 10.84 -2.86
CA LEU A 64 -16.75 9.48 -2.93
C LEU A 64 -18.27 9.49 -2.74
N SER A 65 -18.75 10.17 -1.69
CA SER A 65 -20.19 10.27 -1.41
C SER A 65 -20.97 11.08 -2.45
N PHE A 66 -20.39 12.14 -3.00
CA PHE A 66 -21.04 12.96 -4.03
C PHE A 66 -21.34 12.16 -5.30
N PHE A 67 -20.41 11.32 -5.74
CA PHE A 67 -20.61 10.46 -6.91
C PHE A 67 -21.36 9.17 -6.59
N GLY A 68 -21.61 8.86 -5.31
CA GLY A 68 -22.18 7.58 -4.89
C GLY A 68 -21.26 6.40 -5.18
N VAL A 69 -19.95 6.64 -5.18
CA VAL A 69 -18.91 5.67 -5.55
C VAL A 69 -18.08 5.34 -4.30
N SER A 70 -17.82 4.06 -4.08
CA SER A 70 -17.00 3.56 -2.99
C SER A 70 -15.52 3.52 -3.36
N VAL A 71 -14.65 3.36 -2.35
CA VAL A 71 -13.21 3.14 -2.63
C VAL A 71 -13.00 1.82 -3.37
N ASP A 72 -13.86 0.82 -3.16
CA ASP A 72 -13.79 -0.47 -3.83
C ASP A 72 -14.16 -0.38 -5.31
N ASP A 73 -15.07 0.53 -5.70
CA ASP A 73 -15.34 0.81 -7.11
C ASP A 73 -14.12 1.39 -7.82
N PHE A 74 -13.42 2.34 -7.18
CA PHE A 74 -12.13 2.85 -7.67
C PHE A 74 -11.05 1.78 -7.74
N ARG A 75 -11.05 0.85 -6.78
CA ARG A 75 -10.13 -0.29 -6.75
C ARG A 75 -10.39 -1.22 -7.95
N ILE A 76 -11.64 -1.54 -8.25
CA ILE A 76 -12.01 -2.37 -9.41
C ILE A 76 -11.58 -1.65 -10.70
N ALA A 77 -11.99 -0.40 -10.88
CA ALA A 77 -11.68 0.38 -12.08
C ALA A 77 -10.16 0.48 -12.30
N GLY A 78 -9.41 0.89 -11.29
CA GLY A 78 -7.94 0.95 -11.35
C GLY A 78 -7.30 -0.42 -11.64
N GLY A 79 -7.88 -1.49 -11.10
CA GLY A 79 -7.43 -2.86 -11.34
C GLY A 79 -7.56 -3.25 -12.81
N ILE A 80 -8.68 -2.94 -13.46
CA ILE A 80 -8.87 -3.18 -14.91
C ILE A 80 -7.77 -2.48 -15.70
N VAL A 81 -7.52 -1.21 -15.41
CA VAL A 81 -6.57 -0.45 -16.23
C VAL A 81 -5.12 -0.90 -15.96
N LEU A 82 -4.75 -1.25 -14.72
CA LEU A 82 -3.46 -1.89 -14.43
C LEU A 82 -3.29 -3.24 -15.14
N LEU A 83 -4.36 -4.03 -15.24
CA LEU A 83 -4.34 -5.31 -15.96
C LEU A 83 -4.03 -5.09 -17.44
N MET A 84 -4.68 -4.10 -18.08
CA MET A 84 -4.43 -3.77 -19.48
C MET A 84 -2.98 -3.34 -19.71
N ILE A 85 -2.40 -2.54 -18.81
CA ILE A 85 -0.98 -2.14 -18.90
C ILE A 85 -0.08 -3.36 -18.75
N GLY A 86 -0.31 -4.17 -17.72
CA GLY A 86 0.49 -5.36 -17.42
C GLY A 86 0.50 -6.33 -18.61
N LEU A 87 -0.67 -6.61 -19.18
CA LEU A 87 -0.81 -7.45 -20.37
C LEU A 87 -0.12 -6.83 -21.60
N GLY A 88 -0.19 -5.51 -21.79
CA GLY A 88 0.56 -4.81 -22.83
C GLY A 88 2.07 -5.01 -22.70
N MET A 89 2.60 -4.82 -21.48
CA MET A 89 4.03 -5.02 -21.19
C MET A 89 4.48 -6.47 -21.43
N LEU A 90 3.62 -7.46 -21.14
CA LEU A 90 3.90 -8.88 -21.38
C LEU A 90 3.90 -9.23 -22.88
N ASN A 91 3.00 -8.63 -23.64
CA ASN A 91 2.82 -8.88 -25.07
C ASN A 91 3.84 -8.12 -25.93
N GLY A 92 4.66 -7.23 -25.36
CA GLY A 92 5.67 -6.46 -26.08
C GLY A 92 5.10 -5.38 -27.01
N THR A 93 3.77 -5.27 -27.10
CA THR A 93 3.05 -4.12 -27.62
C THR A 93 3.10 -3.05 -26.53
N GLY A 94 3.81 -1.94 -26.75
CA GLY A 94 3.80 -0.81 -25.80
C GLY A 94 2.38 -0.56 -25.26
N SER A 95 2.27 -0.28 -23.96
CA SER A 95 1.00 -0.30 -23.24
C SER A 95 -0.06 0.58 -23.91
N SER A 96 -1.08 -0.02 -24.50
CA SER A 96 -2.18 0.69 -25.20
C SER A 96 -2.95 1.67 -24.31
N ALA A 97 -2.86 1.54 -22.99
CA ALA A 97 -3.44 2.46 -22.01
C ALA A 97 -2.56 3.71 -21.72
N HIS A 98 -1.31 3.75 -22.20
CA HIS A 98 -0.38 4.88 -22.05
C HIS A 98 0.07 5.48 -23.38
N THR A 99 0.01 4.70 -24.46
CA THR A 99 0.24 5.21 -25.80
C THR A 99 -1.09 5.66 -26.36
N GLY A 100 -1.34 6.97 -26.41
CA GLY A 100 -2.53 7.51 -27.07
C GLY A 100 -2.61 7.07 -28.53
N THR A 101 -3.76 7.31 -29.15
CA THR A 101 -4.02 6.89 -30.53
C THR A 101 -2.97 7.45 -31.50
N PRO A 102 -2.73 6.83 -32.68
CA PRO A 102 -1.80 7.36 -33.67
C PRO A 102 -2.04 8.84 -34.03
N ALA A 103 -3.31 9.26 -34.02
CA ALA A 103 -3.72 10.65 -34.24
C ALA A 103 -3.36 11.60 -33.06
N GLU A 104 -3.39 11.12 -31.81
CA GLU A 104 -2.96 11.89 -30.64
C GLU A 104 -1.43 12.03 -30.56
N GLN A 105 -0.69 11.02 -31.02
CA GLN A 105 0.78 11.04 -31.07
C GLN A 105 1.33 12.06 -32.08
N GLU A 106 0.61 12.33 -33.17
CA GLU A 106 1.00 13.34 -34.18
C GLU A 106 0.82 14.80 -33.71
N HIS A 107 -0.02 15.06 -32.71
CA HIS A 107 -0.33 16.42 -32.25
C HIS A 107 0.17 16.73 -30.83
N HIS A 108 0.48 15.71 -30.01
CA HIS A 108 0.92 15.92 -28.63
C HIS A 108 2.13 15.05 -28.28
N ALA A 109 3.32 15.67 -28.25
CA ALA A 109 4.57 15.04 -27.78
C ALA A 109 4.53 14.57 -26.31
N GLN A 110 3.48 14.92 -25.54
CA GLN A 110 3.29 14.56 -24.13
C GLN A 110 2.44 13.31 -23.91
N VAL A 111 1.97 12.65 -24.97
CA VAL A 111 1.03 11.51 -24.87
C VAL A 111 1.66 10.27 -24.19
N ASN A 112 2.99 10.16 -24.15
CA ASN A 112 3.71 9.07 -23.46
C ASN A 112 4.33 9.51 -22.12
N ASP A 113 3.68 10.38 -21.33
CA ASP A 113 4.20 10.77 -20.01
C ASP A 113 3.69 9.80 -18.91
N PRO A 114 4.52 8.84 -18.43
CA PRO A 114 4.09 7.87 -17.43
C PRO A 114 3.93 8.50 -16.04
N SER A 115 4.24 9.79 -15.88
CA SER A 115 4.31 10.42 -14.56
C SER A 115 2.95 10.51 -13.86
N PHE A 116 1.86 10.73 -14.60
CA PHE A 116 0.51 10.69 -14.05
C PHE A 116 -0.03 9.25 -14.03
N TYR A 117 -0.27 8.66 -15.21
CA TYR A 117 -0.79 7.31 -15.37
C TYR A 117 0.33 6.40 -15.92
N PRO A 118 0.72 5.30 -15.24
CA PRO A 118 0.10 4.69 -14.07
C PRO A 118 0.80 5.07 -12.74
N MET A 119 1.87 5.88 -12.80
CA MET A 119 2.76 6.10 -11.65
C MET A 119 2.11 6.87 -10.50
N ALA A 120 1.61 8.08 -10.73
CA ALA A 120 0.95 8.82 -9.66
C ALA A 120 -0.39 8.17 -9.29
N PHE A 121 -1.15 7.76 -10.30
CA PHE A 121 -2.40 7.02 -10.15
C PHE A 121 -2.42 5.84 -11.13
N PRO A 122 -2.78 4.61 -10.71
CA PRO A 122 -3.25 4.22 -9.39
C PRO A 122 -2.14 3.63 -8.51
N MET A 123 -0.86 3.74 -8.88
CA MET A 123 0.21 3.10 -8.14
C MET A 123 0.55 3.77 -6.80
N ILE A 124 1.00 5.03 -6.84
CA ILE A 124 1.40 5.74 -5.62
C ILE A 124 0.16 6.15 -4.83
N VAL A 125 -0.80 6.78 -5.51
CA VAL A 125 -2.10 7.14 -4.95
C VAL A 125 -3.13 6.11 -5.41
N GLY A 126 -2.96 4.88 -4.93
CA GLY A 126 -3.91 3.79 -5.15
C GLY A 126 -5.03 3.75 -4.12
N PRO A 127 -5.92 2.74 -4.23
CA PRO A 127 -7.02 2.55 -3.29
C PRO A 127 -6.54 2.40 -1.84
N GLY A 128 -5.42 1.72 -1.60
CA GLY A 128 -4.84 1.62 -0.25
C GLY A 128 -4.43 2.97 0.32
N THR A 129 -3.78 3.81 -0.49
CA THR A 129 -3.43 5.19 -0.13
C THR A 129 -4.67 6.04 0.11
N ILE A 130 -5.68 5.93 -0.75
CA ILE A 130 -6.96 6.65 -0.62
C ILE A 130 -7.66 6.26 0.68
N THR A 131 -7.85 4.96 0.95
CA THR A 131 -8.45 4.46 2.19
C THR A 131 -7.69 4.95 3.42
N THR A 132 -6.35 4.87 3.37
CA THR A 132 -5.49 5.31 4.49
C THR A 132 -5.66 6.80 4.77
N LEU A 133 -5.67 7.65 3.73
CA LEU A 133 -5.85 9.09 3.88
C LEU A 133 -7.25 9.42 4.41
N VAL A 134 -8.30 8.78 3.89
CA VAL A 134 -9.68 8.98 4.35
C VAL A 134 -9.84 8.56 5.82
N LEU A 135 -9.27 7.41 6.21
CA LEU A 135 -9.32 6.91 7.60
C LEU A 135 -8.56 7.83 8.57
N LEU A 136 -7.35 8.26 8.19
CA LEU A 136 -6.54 9.17 9.01
C LEU A 136 -7.22 10.52 9.17
N ALA A 137 -7.80 11.06 8.09
CA ALA A 137 -8.55 12.32 8.11
C ALA A 137 -9.82 12.22 8.97
N GLY A 138 -10.61 11.15 8.78
CA GLY A 138 -11.85 10.94 9.52
C GLY A 138 -11.64 10.73 11.03
N SER A 139 -10.54 10.06 11.41
CA SER A 139 -10.20 9.85 12.83
C SER A 139 -9.61 11.10 13.49
N ASN A 140 -9.26 12.14 12.73
CA ASN A 140 -8.54 13.32 13.22
C ASN A 140 -9.09 14.62 12.59
N ALA A 141 -10.40 14.86 12.74
CA ALA A 141 -11.12 15.98 12.10
C ALA A 141 -10.69 17.40 12.56
N SER A 142 -9.66 17.54 13.40
CA SER A 142 -9.13 18.84 13.81
C SER A 142 -8.20 19.42 12.75
N VAL A 143 -8.16 20.76 12.61
CA VAL A 143 -7.24 21.46 11.68
C VAL A 143 -5.78 21.04 11.92
N LEU A 144 -5.37 20.91 13.18
CA LEU A 144 -4.03 20.44 13.54
C LEU A 144 -3.79 18.99 13.12
N GLY A 145 -4.82 18.14 13.15
CA GLY A 145 -4.78 16.76 12.64
C GLY A 145 -4.51 16.72 11.14
N TYR A 146 -5.29 17.46 10.35
CA TYR A 146 -5.09 17.58 8.90
C TYR A 146 -3.69 18.11 8.54
N VAL A 147 -3.22 19.14 9.23
CA VAL A 147 -1.86 19.68 9.02
C VAL A 147 -0.79 18.63 9.35
N THR A 148 -0.95 17.89 10.45
CA THR A 148 0.02 16.85 10.86
C THR A 148 0.08 15.72 9.84
N ILE A 149 -1.08 15.26 9.34
CA ILE A 149 -1.16 14.23 8.28
C ILE A 149 -0.59 14.77 6.97
N GLY A 150 -0.88 16.01 6.60
CA GLY A 150 -0.36 16.65 5.39
C GLY A 150 1.17 16.78 5.41
N VAL A 151 1.77 17.09 6.56
CA VAL A 151 3.23 17.13 6.72
C VAL A 151 3.83 15.72 6.64
N ALA A 152 3.19 14.70 7.22
CA ALA A 152 3.63 13.31 7.08
C ALA A 152 3.57 12.84 5.61
N LEU A 153 2.48 13.15 4.90
CA LEU A 153 2.32 12.89 3.47
C LEU A 153 3.41 13.58 2.65
N ALA A 154 3.66 14.87 2.90
CA ALA A 154 4.71 15.62 2.23
C ALA A 154 6.10 15.02 2.46
N ALA A 155 6.38 14.52 3.67
CA ALA A 155 7.64 13.84 3.98
C ALA A 155 7.80 12.53 3.18
N VAL A 156 6.75 11.70 3.08
CA VAL A 156 6.78 10.46 2.27
C VAL A 156 6.98 10.79 0.79
N LEU A 157 6.28 11.80 0.27
CA LEU A 157 6.41 12.23 -1.13
C LEU A 157 7.77 12.87 -1.42
N ALA A 158 8.40 13.53 -0.43
CA ALA A 158 9.77 13.99 -0.56
C ALA A 158 10.74 12.81 -0.69
N VAL A 159 10.56 11.75 0.10
CA VAL A 159 11.34 10.51 -0.06
C VAL A 159 11.11 9.91 -1.45
N LEU A 160 9.86 9.80 -1.91
CA LEU A 160 9.55 9.34 -3.26
C LEU A 160 10.26 10.18 -4.32
N ALA A 161 10.18 11.52 -4.22
CA ALA A 161 10.83 12.42 -5.16
C ALA A 161 12.34 12.22 -5.21
N VAL A 162 13.00 12.08 -4.05
CA VAL A 162 14.45 11.78 -3.96
C VAL A 162 14.75 10.45 -4.63
N VAL A 163 14.00 9.40 -4.29
CA VAL A 163 14.16 8.05 -4.84
C VAL A 163 14.04 8.07 -6.37
N LEU A 164 12.97 8.67 -6.91
CA LEU A 164 12.74 8.77 -8.35
C LEU A 164 13.76 9.69 -9.05
N TYR A 165 14.24 10.75 -8.39
CA TYR A 165 15.26 11.63 -8.95
C TYR A 165 16.60 10.90 -9.12
N PHE A 166 16.99 10.08 -8.16
CA PHE A 166 18.22 9.28 -8.23
C PHE A 166 18.07 7.98 -9.03
N SER A 167 16.86 7.63 -9.48
CA SER A 167 16.62 6.45 -10.31
C SER A 167 17.48 6.44 -11.59
N ALA A 168 17.76 7.61 -12.20
CA ALA A 168 18.62 7.70 -13.38
C ALA A 168 20.07 7.25 -13.10
N ALA A 169 20.58 7.44 -11.88
CA ALA A 169 21.90 6.93 -11.50
C ALA A 169 21.91 5.39 -11.44
N ILE A 170 20.85 4.81 -10.87
CA ILE A 170 20.63 3.35 -10.83
C ILE A 170 20.48 2.82 -12.26
N GLY A 171 19.66 3.48 -13.07
CA GLY A 171 19.36 3.16 -14.46
C GLY A 171 20.57 3.03 -15.37
N ARG A 172 21.65 3.79 -15.14
CA ARG A 172 22.90 3.69 -15.92
C ARG A 172 23.63 2.36 -15.73
N HIS A 173 23.41 1.66 -14.61
CA HIS A 173 24.02 0.37 -14.34
C HIS A 173 23.20 -0.82 -14.89
N LEU A 174 21.99 -0.59 -15.41
CA LEU A 174 21.18 -1.65 -16.00
C LEU A 174 21.62 -1.95 -17.44
N SER A 175 22.00 -3.20 -17.71
CA SER A 175 22.22 -3.68 -19.08
C SER A 175 20.92 -3.69 -19.88
N GLN A 176 21.01 -3.66 -21.21
CA GLN A 176 19.82 -3.69 -22.08
C GLN A 176 18.99 -4.98 -21.87
N THR A 177 19.64 -6.11 -21.63
CA THR A 177 18.99 -7.37 -21.24
C THR A 177 18.21 -7.23 -19.92
N LEU A 178 18.81 -6.59 -18.91
CA LEU A 178 18.15 -6.40 -17.62
C LEU A 178 16.93 -5.49 -17.73
N ARG A 179 16.98 -4.45 -18.59
CA ARG A 179 15.80 -3.60 -18.87
C ARG A 179 14.65 -4.41 -19.48
N THR A 180 14.93 -5.26 -20.46
CA THR A 180 13.90 -6.12 -21.08
C THR A 180 13.30 -7.10 -20.07
N ILE A 181 14.12 -7.71 -19.23
CA ILE A 181 13.65 -8.61 -18.16
C ILE A 181 12.80 -7.84 -17.15
N MET A 182 13.23 -6.65 -16.74
CA MET A 182 12.47 -5.79 -15.83
C MET A 182 11.12 -5.40 -16.39
N THR A 183 11.02 -5.05 -17.67
CA THR A 183 9.72 -4.73 -18.28
C THR A 183 8.76 -5.91 -18.27
N ARG A 184 9.21 -7.13 -18.58
CA ARG A 184 8.36 -8.33 -18.50
C ARG A 184 7.98 -8.66 -17.06
N LEU A 185 8.93 -8.55 -16.13
CA LEU A 185 8.68 -8.79 -14.71
C LEU A 185 7.68 -7.79 -14.14
N MET A 186 7.83 -6.50 -14.46
CA MET A 186 6.88 -5.48 -14.06
C MET A 186 5.51 -5.76 -14.66
N GLY A 187 5.40 -6.14 -15.93
CA GLY A 187 4.14 -6.56 -16.53
C GLY A 187 3.42 -7.66 -15.73
N MET A 188 4.16 -8.67 -15.25
CA MET A 188 3.61 -9.70 -14.36
C MET A 188 3.18 -9.13 -13.00
N ILE A 189 3.95 -8.21 -12.41
CA ILE A 189 3.63 -7.56 -11.14
C ILE A 189 2.38 -6.69 -11.27
N LEU A 190 2.24 -5.87 -12.32
CA LEU A 190 1.03 -5.07 -12.56
C LEU A 190 -0.18 -5.97 -12.73
N ALA A 191 -0.06 -7.05 -13.49
CA ALA A 191 -1.16 -8.00 -13.65
C ALA A 191 -1.55 -8.65 -12.31
N ALA A 192 -0.57 -8.99 -11.46
CA ALA A 192 -0.83 -9.53 -10.14
C ALA A 192 -1.54 -8.52 -9.22
N ILE A 193 -1.04 -7.29 -9.14
CA ILE A 193 -1.66 -6.19 -8.36
C ILE A 193 -3.07 -5.91 -8.89
N ALA A 194 -3.25 -5.88 -10.20
CA ALA A 194 -4.53 -5.69 -10.83
C ALA A 194 -5.54 -6.78 -10.44
N VAL A 195 -5.13 -8.04 -10.50
CA VAL A 195 -5.97 -9.17 -10.08
C VAL A 195 -6.30 -9.09 -8.59
N GLU A 196 -5.34 -8.75 -7.73
CA GLU A 196 -5.58 -8.53 -6.30
C GLU A 196 -6.59 -7.41 -6.06
N MET A 197 -6.45 -6.27 -6.73
CA MET A 197 -7.41 -5.16 -6.67
C MET A 197 -8.80 -5.58 -7.15
N LEU A 198 -8.90 -6.30 -8.27
CA LEU A 198 -10.17 -6.79 -8.80
C LEU A 198 -10.84 -7.79 -7.85
N VAL A 199 -10.10 -8.77 -7.34
CA VAL A 199 -10.62 -9.79 -6.43
C VAL A 199 -11.08 -9.16 -5.12
N ALA A 200 -10.27 -8.28 -4.52
CA ALA A 200 -10.64 -7.59 -3.29
C ALA A 200 -11.85 -6.68 -3.51
N GLY A 201 -11.85 -5.87 -4.57
CA GLY A 201 -12.97 -4.96 -4.87
C GLY A 201 -14.27 -5.70 -5.19
N LEU A 202 -14.23 -6.71 -6.07
CA LEU A 202 -15.40 -7.53 -6.40
C LEU A 202 -15.88 -8.32 -5.19
N GLY A 203 -14.97 -8.88 -4.39
CA GLY A 203 -15.31 -9.59 -3.15
C GLY A 203 -16.13 -8.72 -2.22
N THR A 204 -15.70 -7.48 -1.99
CA THR A 204 -16.42 -6.50 -1.17
C THR A 204 -17.75 -6.07 -1.80
N VAL A 205 -17.77 -5.73 -3.09
CA VAL A 205 -18.99 -5.25 -3.75
C VAL A 205 -20.06 -6.35 -3.83
N PHE A 206 -19.67 -7.60 -4.10
CA PHE A 206 -20.61 -8.71 -4.11
C PHE A 206 -21.06 -9.09 -2.69
N SER A 207 -20.18 -9.04 -1.69
CA SER A 207 -20.56 -9.36 -0.29
C SER A 207 -21.61 -8.40 0.26
N PHE A 208 -21.60 -7.12 -0.12
CA PHE A 208 -22.61 -6.15 0.32
C PHE A 208 -23.87 -6.11 -0.55
N ASN A 209 -23.98 -6.97 -1.57
CA ASN A 209 -25.13 -6.97 -2.48
C ASN A 209 -25.65 -8.40 -2.74
N ARG A 210 -25.22 -9.06 -3.83
CA ARG A 210 -25.76 -10.39 -4.21
C ARG A 210 -25.32 -11.54 -3.31
N TRP A 211 -24.21 -11.39 -2.60
CA TRP A 211 -23.69 -12.38 -1.64
C TRP A 211 -23.90 -11.93 -0.20
N ALA A 212 -24.75 -10.92 0.05
CA ALA A 212 -25.10 -10.53 1.41
C ALA A 212 -25.70 -11.69 2.20
N ASP A 213 -26.46 -12.57 1.55
CA ASP A 213 -27.04 -13.78 2.16
C ASP A 213 -26.13 -15.02 2.01
N PHE A 214 -24.98 -14.88 1.33
CA PHE A 214 -24.05 -15.99 1.13
C PHE A 214 -23.02 -16.03 2.25
N HIS A 215 -23.25 -16.93 3.20
CA HIS A 215 -22.40 -17.19 4.35
C HIS A 215 -21.54 -18.44 4.09
N PRO A 216 -20.33 -18.31 3.52
CA PRO A 216 -19.50 -19.47 3.15
C PRO A 216 -19.10 -20.34 4.35
N MET A 217 -19.11 -19.73 5.53
CA MET A 217 -18.75 -20.37 6.80
C MET A 217 -19.98 -20.58 7.70
N ALA A 218 -21.21 -20.56 7.15
CA ALA A 218 -22.47 -20.81 7.87
C ALA A 218 -22.43 -22.03 8.81
N ARG A 219 -21.67 -23.06 8.43
CA ARG A 219 -21.48 -24.30 9.19
C ARG A 219 -20.62 -24.18 10.46
N PHE A 220 -20.00 -23.02 10.70
CA PHE A 220 -19.12 -22.76 11.83
C PHE A 220 -19.75 -21.65 12.68
N GLY A 221 -20.31 -21.98 13.84
CA GLY A 221 -21.22 -21.10 14.60
C GLY A 221 -20.78 -19.63 14.75
N VAL A 222 -19.52 -19.35 15.10
CA VAL A 222 -19.02 -17.96 15.25
C VAL A 222 -19.01 -17.19 13.93
N MET A 223 -19.00 -17.90 12.80
CA MET A 223 -18.99 -17.35 11.44
C MET A 223 -20.31 -17.60 10.68
N GLU A 224 -21.39 -17.92 11.39
CA GLU A 224 -22.65 -18.39 10.80
C GLU A 224 -23.31 -17.34 9.90
N GLU A 225 -23.28 -16.07 10.33
CA GLU A 225 -23.88 -14.91 9.65
C GLU A 225 -22.82 -14.00 9.01
N MET A 226 -21.60 -14.52 8.79
CA MET A 226 -20.50 -13.71 8.27
C MET A 226 -20.43 -13.76 6.75
N THR A 227 -20.49 -12.59 6.10
CA THR A 227 -20.28 -12.49 4.65
C THR A 227 -18.83 -12.84 4.30
N VAL A 228 -18.52 -12.99 3.01
CA VAL A 228 -17.15 -13.27 2.54
C VAL A 228 -16.12 -12.25 3.07
N PHE A 229 -16.48 -10.96 3.10
CA PHE A 229 -15.62 -9.90 3.64
C PHE A 229 -15.44 -10.05 5.15
N ASP A 230 -16.53 -10.28 5.87
CA ASP A 230 -16.48 -10.44 7.33
C ASP A 230 -15.61 -11.64 7.73
N VAL A 231 -15.70 -12.76 6.99
CA VAL A 231 -14.82 -13.92 7.22
C VAL A 231 -13.36 -13.56 7.01
N LEU A 232 -13.03 -12.80 5.96
CA LEU A 232 -11.65 -12.35 5.71
C LEU A 232 -11.14 -11.39 6.79
N ASP A 233 -11.96 -10.42 7.19
CA ASP A 233 -11.63 -9.44 8.21
C ASP A 233 -11.48 -10.10 9.59
N PHE A 234 -12.44 -10.95 9.97
CA PHE A 234 -12.38 -11.74 11.20
C PHE A 234 -11.16 -12.66 11.25
N THR A 235 -10.86 -13.36 10.16
CA THR A 235 -9.66 -14.21 10.08
C THR A 235 -8.41 -13.36 10.26
N THR A 236 -8.35 -12.18 9.64
CA THR A 236 -7.18 -11.31 9.76
C THR A 236 -7.02 -10.75 11.17
N ALA A 237 -8.10 -10.20 11.73
CA ALA A 237 -8.09 -9.52 13.03
C ALA A 237 -8.02 -10.47 14.22
N ASN A 238 -8.72 -11.60 14.19
CA ASN A 238 -8.85 -12.52 15.32
C ASN A 238 -7.94 -13.75 15.24
N LEU A 239 -7.45 -14.10 14.04
CA LEU A 239 -6.55 -15.24 13.87
C LEU A 239 -5.14 -14.82 13.48
N VAL A 240 -4.97 -14.06 12.39
CA VAL A 240 -3.64 -13.76 11.84
C VAL A 240 -2.85 -12.82 12.75
N MET A 241 -3.40 -11.65 13.10
CA MET A 241 -2.68 -10.67 13.92
C MET A 241 -2.26 -11.20 15.30
N PRO A 242 -3.13 -11.87 16.08
CA PRO A 242 -2.75 -12.45 17.36
C PRO A 242 -1.69 -13.55 17.22
N THR A 243 -1.82 -14.40 16.20
CA THR A 243 -0.82 -15.46 15.92
C THR A 243 0.55 -14.86 15.61
N VAL A 244 0.61 -13.83 14.76
CA VAL A 244 1.86 -13.12 14.46
C VAL A 244 2.43 -12.48 15.72
N GLY A 245 1.61 -11.83 16.54
CA GLY A 245 2.02 -11.25 17.82
C GLY A 245 2.58 -12.29 18.80
N LEU A 246 1.94 -13.45 18.91
CA LEU A 246 2.38 -14.58 19.73
C LEU A 246 3.74 -15.10 19.24
N LEU A 247 3.89 -15.31 17.94
CA LEU A 247 5.14 -15.79 17.35
C LEU A 247 6.28 -14.79 17.57
N ILE A 248 6.02 -13.50 17.42
CA ILE A 248 7.01 -12.44 17.73
C ILE A 248 7.40 -12.48 19.20
N ALA A 249 6.44 -12.59 20.12
CA ALA A 249 6.71 -12.64 21.55
C ALA A 249 7.53 -13.88 21.94
N LEU A 250 7.18 -15.05 21.40
CA LEU A 250 7.93 -16.29 21.65
C LEU A 250 9.33 -16.23 21.05
N PHE A 251 9.47 -15.72 19.83
CA PHE A 251 10.77 -15.57 19.17
C PHE A 251 11.68 -14.61 19.93
N ALA A 252 11.19 -13.41 20.28
CA ALA A 252 11.95 -12.42 21.03
C ALA A 252 12.26 -12.87 22.47
N GLY A 253 11.32 -13.56 23.12
CA GLY A 253 11.46 -14.04 24.49
C GLY A 253 12.41 -15.23 24.61
N TRP A 254 12.24 -16.25 23.77
CA TRP A 254 12.84 -17.57 23.91
C TRP A 254 13.94 -17.89 22.90
N VAL A 255 13.83 -17.40 21.66
CA VAL A 255 14.78 -17.77 20.58
C VAL A 255 15.98 -16.80 20.52
N LEU A 256 15.75 -15.50 20.67
CA LEU A 256 16.83 -14.51 20.61
C LEU A 256 17.72 -14.54 21.88
N SER A 257 19.03 -14.39 21.69
CA SER A 257 19.98 -14.33 22.80
C SER A 257 19.87 -13.01 23.56
N GLY A 258 19.98 -13.06 24.89
CA GLY A 258 19.80 -11.87 25.74
C GLY A 258 20.68 -10.68 25.40
N PRO A 259 22.00 -10.88 25.20
CA PRO A 259 22.88 -9.78 24.84
C PRO A 259 22.48 -9.08 23.54
N VAL A 260 22.06 -9.85 22.52
CA VAL A 260 21.65 -9.28 21.21
C VAL A 260 20.41 -8.40 21.35
N VAL A 261 19.41 -8.85 22.13
CA VAL A 261 18.18 -8.09 22.33
C VAL A 261 18.41 -6.87 23.23
N GLU A 262 19.25 -6.99 24.26
CA GLU A 262 19.60 -5.90 25.16
C GLU A 262 20.32 -4.76 24.43
N THR A 263 21.26 -5.10 23.53
CA THR A 263 21.94 -4.12 22.67
C THR A 263 21.01 -3.50 21.64
N ALA A 264 20.10 -4.29 21.05
CA ALA A 264 19.17 -3.78 20.04
C ALA A 264 18.11 -2.83 20.59
N LEU A 265 17.72 -2.98 21.86
CA LEU A 265 16.68 -2.16 22.50
C LEU A 265 17.22 -0.90 23.19
N ASP A 266 18.53 -0.71 23.22
CA ASP A 266 19.20 0.36 24.01
C ASP A 266 18.60 0.48 25.43
N ALA A 267 18.39 -0.69 26.06
CA ALA A 267 17.56 -0.75 27.25
C ALA A 267 18.24 -0.01 28.42
N GLY A 268 17.60 1.05 28.93
CA GLY A 268 18.09 1.94 29.98
C GLY A 268 18.29 1.32 31.39
N GLY A 269 18.46 0.00 31.49
CA GLY A 269 18.85 -0.69 32.73
C GLY A 269 18.56 -2.20 32.75
N LYS A 270 19.45 -2.97 33.39
CA LYS A 270 19.34 -4.44 33.54
C LYS A 270 18.07 -4.91 34.27
N ALA A 271 17.51 -4.10 35.17
CA ALA A 271 16.28 -4.42 35.87
C ALA A 271 15.05 -4.35 34.95
N TRP A 272 14.98 -3.28 34.14
CA TRP A 272 13.95 -3.11 33.11
C TRP A 272 13.99 -4.23 32.08
N PHE A 273 15.18 -4.55 31.55
CA PHE A 273 15.34 -5.60 30.54
C PHE A 273 14.88 -6.97 31.05
N ARG A 274 15.19 -7.33 32.31
CA ARG A 274 14.72 -8.58 32.93
C ARG A 274 13.20 -8.64 33.03
N TRP A 275 12.56 -7.54 33.44
CA TRP A 275 11.11 -7.46 33.55
C TRP A 275 10.43 -7.54 32.18
N TRP A 276 10.93 -6.76 31.21
CA TRP A 276 10.44 -6.78 29.84
C TRP A 276 10.55 -8.19 29.22
N ARG A 277 11.69 -8.86 29.43
CA ARG A 277 11.90 -10.21 28.92
C ARG A 277 11.00 -11.23 29.61
N PHE A 278 10.76 -11.09 30.91
CA PHE A 278 9.79 -11.91 31.64
C PHE A 278 8.37 -11.72 31.09
N ALA A 279 7.96 -10.47 30.88
CA ALA A 279 6.66 -10.15 30.29
C ALA A 279 6.48 -10.77 28.91
N LEU A 280 7.50 -10.71 28.04
CA LEU A 280 7.45 -11.34 26.72
C LEU A 280 7.45 -12.87 26.74
N ARG A 281 8.10 -13.49 27.72
CA ARG A 281 8.15 -14.96 27.82
C ARG A 281 6.85 -15.56 28.33
N PHE A 282 6.15 -14.85 29.21
CA PHE A 282 5.03 -15.42 29.97
C PHE A 282 3.76 -14.60 29.87
N ILE A 283 3.81 -13.29 30.14
CA ILE A 283 2.60 -12.45 30.24
C ILE A 283 1.97 -12.25 28.86
N ALA A 284 2.75 -11.84 27.86
CA ALA A 284 2.24 -11.57 26.51
C ALA A 284 1.71 -12.85 25.82
N PRO A 285 2.42 -14.00 25.83
CA PRO A 285 1.88 -15.23 25.28
C PRO A 285 0.59 -15.68 25.96
N LEU A 286 0.53 -15.63 27.30
CA LEU A 286 -0.68 -16.01 28.04
C LEU A 286 -1.85 -15.08 27.74
N GLY A 287 -1.61 -13.77 27.69
CA GLY A 287 -2.64 -12.79 27.34
C GLY A 287 -3.19 -12.98 25.92
N VAL A 288 -2.30 -13.17 24.94
CA VAL A 288 -2.71 -13.42 23.54
C VAL A 288 -3.50 -14.72 23.42
N VAL A 289 -3.05 -15.80 24.06
CA VAL A 289 -3.79 -17.09 24.05
C VAL A 289 -5.15 -16.97 24.73
N SER A 290 -5.25 -16.18 25.80
CA SER A 290 -6.50 -15.97 26.53
C SER A 290 -7.52 -15.20 25.70
N ILE A 291 -7.08 -14.14 25.00
CA ILE A 291 -7.92 -13.38 24.07
C ILE A 291 -8.32 -14.25 22.88
N PHE A 292 -7.39 -15.06 22.37
CA PHE A 292 -7.66 -15.97 21.26
C PHE A 292 -8.73 -17.01 21.61
N VAL A 293 -8.64 -17.61 22.80
CA VAL A 293 -9.66 -18.53 23.31
C VAL A 293 -10.99 -17.81 23.53
N ALA A 294 -10.98 -16.60 24.10
CA ALA A 294 -12.19 -15.85 24.36
C ALA A 294 -12.93 -15.39 23.10
N ASN A 295 -12.22 -15.03 22.03
CA ASN A 295 -12.83 -14.52 20.79
C ASN A 295 -13.23 -15.62 19.79
N VAL A 296 -12.68 -16.82 19.90
CA VAL A 296 -12.90 -17.92 18.94
C VAL A 296 -13.82 -19.01 19.48
N LEU A 297 -13.89 -19.20 20.81
CA LEU A 297 -14.63 -20.31 21.43
C LEU A 297 -15.86 -19.88 22.26
N ILE A 298 -16.06 -18.59 22.49
CA ILE A 298 -17.19 -18.03 23.27
C ILE A 298 -17.95 -17.06 22.37
#